data_AF-A0A0F9VT27-F1
#
_entry.id   AF-A0A0F9VT27-F1
#
_cell.length_a   1.000
_cell.length_b   1.000
_cell.length_c   1.000
_cell.angle_alpha   90.00
_cell.angle_beta   90.00
_cell.angle_gamma   90.00
#
_symmetry.space_group_name_H-M   'P 1'
#
loop_
_entity.id
_entity.type
_entity.pdbx_description
1 polymer ?
#
loop_
_entity_poly.entity_id
_entity_poly.type
_entity_poly.pdbx_seq_one_letter_code
_entity_poly.pdbx_strand_id
1 'polypeptide(L)'
;MVFDLERADKLAEKAIKKWGVEAQLFQTMEEMAELIHALSKWRRQGMGKKYRKWVLEELTDVTIMMQQISYMLRIRDKEAEDMLDKKLNKLEKKLK
;
A
#
# COMPACT_ATOMS: atom_id res chain seq x y z
N MET A 1 -2.15 -7.53 7.84
CA MET A 1 -1.18 -8.40 7.14
C MET A 1 0.18 -8.04 7.70
N VAL A 2 0.87 -8.99 8.34
CA VAL A 2 2.23 -8.77 8.83
C VAL A 2 3.15 -9.08 7.65
N PHE A 3 3.87 -8.09 7.16
CA PHE A 3 4.84 -8.26 6.08
C PHE A 3 6.23 -8.41 6.68
N ASP A 4 7.00 -9.37 6.15
CA ASP A 4 8.44 -9.43 6.36
C ASP A 4 9.11 -8.33 5.54
N LEU A 5 9.59 -7.30 6.24
CA LEU A 5 10.23 -6.13 5.63
C LEU A 5 11.56 -6.49 4.94
N GLU A 6 12.30 -7.49 5.43
CA GLU A 6 13.59 -7.87 4.83
C GLU A 6 13.37 -8.50 3.46
N ARG A 7 12.36 -9.37 3.34
CA ARG A 7 11.95 -9.94 2.05
C ARG A 7 11.42 -8.87 1.10
N ALA A 8 10.61 -7.94 1.59
CA ALA A 8 10.05 -6.86 0.78
C ALA A 8 11.16 -5.98 0.20
N ASP A 9 12.16 -5.63 1.00
CA ASP A 9 13.29 -4.78 0.60
C ASP A 9 14.14 -5.40 -0.51
N LYS A 10 14.48 -6.69 -0.36
CA LYS A 10 15.23 -7.43 -1.37
C LYS A 10 14.49 -7.48 -2.71
N LEU A 11 13.15 -7.57 -2.68
CA LEU A 11 12.34 -7.56 -3.89
C LEU A 11 12.20 -6.16 -4.48
N ALA A 12 12.02 -5.13 -3.65
CA ALA A 12 12.01 -3.73 -4.07
C ALA A 12 13.31 -3.36 -4.79
N GLU A 13 14.46 -3.70 -4.21
CA GLU A 13 15.76 -3.43 -4.80
C GLU A 13 15.92 -4.11 -6.17
N LYS A 14 15.49 -5.38 -6.29
CA LYS A 14 15.50 -6.11 -7.58
C LYS A 14 14.58 -5.48 -8.60
N ALA A 15 13.39 -5.04 -8.19
CA ALA A 15 12.42 -4.42 -9.08
C ALA A 15 12.94 -3.09 -9.62
N ILE A 16 13.52 -2.25 -8.75
CA ILE A 16 14.14 -0.97 -9.14
C ILE A 16 15.33 -1.21 -10.08
N LYS A 17 16.19 -2.18 -9.79
CA LYS A 17 17.33 -2.53 -10.67
C LYS A 17 16.90 -3.02 -12.05
N LYS A 18 15.76 -3.73 -12.13
CA LYS A 18 15.28 -4.33 -13.38
C LYS A 18 14.46 -3.36 -14.23
N TRP A 19 13.60 -2.56 -13.62
CA TRP A 19 12.59 -1.76 -14.31
C TRP A 19 12.71 -0.26 -14.09
N GLY A 20 13.51 0.18 -13.12
CA GLY A 20 13.73 1.58 -12.81
C GLY A 20 12.66 2.19 -11.90
N VAL A 21 13.00 3.31 -11.28
CA VAL A 21 12.17 4.05 -10.31
C VAL A 21 10.83 4.48 -10.92
N GLU A 22 10.87 5.03 -12.14
CA GLU A 22 9.69 5.57 -12.81
C GLU A 22 8.63 4.49 -13.06
N ALA A 23 9.05 3.30 -13.50
CA ALA A 23 8.13 2.18 -13.70
C ALA A 23 7.47 1.73 -12.38
N GLN A 24 8.20 1.79 -11.26
CA GLN A 24 7.63 1.45 -9.94
C GLN A 24 6.63 2.50 -9.46
N LEU A 25 6.85 3.79 -9.78
CA LEU A 25 5.89 4.85 -9.49
C LEU A 25 4.60 4.66 -10.29
N PHE A 26 4.71 4.37 -11.60
CA PHE A 26 3.54 4.06 -12.43
C PHE A 26 2.79 2.83 -11.93
N GLN A 27 3.48 1.73 -11.66
CA GLN A 27 2.85 0.53 -11.08
C GLN A 27 2.10 0.86 -9.79
N THR A 28 2.69 1.67 -8.91
CA THR A 28 2.03 2.08 -7.66
C THR A 28 0.72 2.81 -7.92
N MET A 29 0.70 3.71 -8.91
CA MET A 29 -0.51 4.44 -9.30
C MET A 29 -1.58 3.51 -9.87
N GLU A 30 -1.17 2.52 -10.68
CA GLU A 30 -2.07 1.52 -11.26
C GLU A 30 -2.73 0.66 -10.17
N GLU A 31 -1.96 0.08 -9.25
CA GLU A 31 -2.50 -0.74 -8.15
C GLU A 31 -3.45 0.07 -7.25
N MET A 32 -3.15 1.36 -7.00
CA MET A 32 -4.05 2.25 -6.26
C MET A 32 -5.37 2.46 -7.01
N ALA A 33 -5.33 2.61 -8.34
CA ALA A 33 -6.53 2.75 -9.16
C ALA A 33 -7.38 1.47 -9.17
N GLU A 34 -6.73 0.30 -9.20
CA GLU A 34 -7.40 -1.01 -9.13
C GLU A 34 -8.07 -1.23 -7.77
N LEU A 35 -7.41 -0.88 -6.66
CA LEU A 35 -8.03 -0.90 -5.33
C LEU A 35 -9.23 0.05 -5.23
N ILE A 36 -9.14 1.27 -5.78
CA ILE A 36 -10.29 2.20 -5.87
C ILE A 36 -11.45 1.54 -6.62
N HIS A 37 -11.17 0.87 -7.74
CA HIS A 37 -12.17 0.18 -8.53
C HIS A 37 -12.83 -0.97 -7.75
N ALA A 38 -12.03 -1.83 -7.11
CA ALA A 38 -12.50 -2.96 -6.32
C ALA A 38 -13.37 -2.51 -5.14
N LEU A 39 -12.95 -1.47 -4.41
CA LEU A 39 -13.74 -0.87 -3.32
C LEU A 39 -15.06 -0.27 -3.84
N SER A 40 -15.05 0.39 -5.00
CA SER A 40 -16.27 0.92 -5.63
C SER A 40 -17.25 -0.18 -6.03
N LYS A 41 -16.75 -1.33 -6.49
CA LYS A 41 -17.58 -2.52 -6.77
C LYS A 41 -18.12 -3.14 -5.49
N TRP A 42 -17.29 -3.34 -4.46
CA TRP A 42 -17.70 -3.81 -3.13
C TRP A 42 -18.81 -2.95 -2.55
N ARG A 43 -18.65 -1.62 -2.57
CA ARG A 43 -19.65 -0.65 -2.07
C ARG A 43 -21.01 -0.78 -2.76
N ARG A 44 -21.03 -0.97 -4.09
CA ARG A 44 -22.29 -1.04 -4.87
C ARG A 44 -22.97 -2.40 -4.79
N GLN A 45 -22.20 -3.47 -4.72
CA GLN A 45 -22.70 -4.85 -4.89
C GLN A 45 -22.86 -5.60 -3.55
N GLY A 46 -22.39 -5.01 -2.44
CA GLY A 46 -22.52 -5.58 -1.10
C GLY A 46 -21.43 -6.57 -0.73
N MET A 47 -21.47 -7.05 0.52
CA MET A 47 -20.43 -7.87 1.18
C MET A 47 -20.38 -9.33 0.71
N GLY A 48 -20.46 -9.56 -0.61
CA GLY A 48 -20.35 -10.90 -1.20
C GLY A 48 -18.91 -11.44 -1.19
N LYS A 49 -18.75 -12.76 -1.01
CA LYS A 49 -17.43 -13.43 -0.98
C LYS A 49 -16.55 -13.13 -2.21
N LYS A 50 -17.16 -13.00 -3.40
CA LYS A 50 -16.45 -12.66 -4.65
C LYS A 50 -15.74 -11.31 -4.56
N TYR A 51 -16.47 -10.26 -4.18
CA TYR A 51 -15.91 -8.91 -4.08
C TYR A 51 -14.89 -8.81 -2.94
N ARG A 52 -15.01 -9.68 -1.92
CA ARG A 52 -14.08 -9.69 -0.77
C ARG A 52 -12.71 -10.14 -1.24
N LYS A 53 -12.69 -11.22 -2.02
CA LYS A 53 -11.48 -11.76 -2.60
C LYS A 53 -10.82 -10.72 -3.51
N TRP A 54 -11.62 -10.06 -4.35
CA TRP A 54 -11.10 -9.02 -5.24
C TRP A 54 -10.49 -7.85 -4.46
N VAL A 55 -11.18 -7.29 -3.47
CA VAL A 55 -10.60 -6.23 -2.62
C VAL A 55 -9.35 -6.70 -1.88
N LEU A 56 -9.30 -7.96 -1.43
CA LEU A 56 -8.14 -8.51 -0.74
C LEU A 56 -6.90 -8.60 -1.67
N GLU A 57 -7.11 -8.95 -2.93
CA GLU A 57 -6.07 -9.00 -3.96
C GLU A 57 -5.46 -7.61 -4.15
N GLU A 58 -6.28 -6.62 -4.55
CA GLU A 58 -5.79 -5.25 -4.78
C GLU A 58 -5.20 -4.59 -3.52
N LEU A 59 -5.74 -4.91 -2.33
CA LEU A 59 -5.19 -4.41 -1.07
C LEU A 59 -3.82 -5.01 -0.79
N THR A 60 -3.58 -6.25 -1.19
CA THR A 60 -2.27 -6.91 -1.08
C THR A 60 -1.29 -6.27 -2.04
N ASP A 61 -1.69 -6.04 -3.28
CA ASP A 61 -0.83 -5.44 -4.30
C ASP A 61 -0.47 -3.99 -3.95
N VAL A 62 -1.44 -3.16 -3.54
CA VAL A 62 -1.17 -1.83 -2.99
C VAL A 62 -0.24 -1.90 -1.78
N THR A 63 -0.41 -2.87 -0.87
CA THR A 63 0.49 -3.00 0.28
C THR A 63 1.93 -3.26 -0.16
N ILE A 64 2.14 -4.11 -1.16
CA ILE A 64 3.47 -4.38 -1.73
C ILE A 64 4.06 -3.10 -2.32
N MET A 65 3.28 -2.38 -3.14
CA MET A 65 3.75 -1.13 -3.76
C MET A 65 4.09 -0.05 -2.72
N MET A 66 3.31 0.07 -1.64
CA MET A 66 3.62 0.99 -0.53
C MET A 66 4.96 0.65 0.14
N GLN A 67 5.30 -0.64 0.29
CA GLN A 67 6.62 -1.04 0.80
C GLN A 67 7.73 -0.70 -0.20
N GLN A 68 7.50 -0.95 -1.49
CA GLN A 68 8.50 -0.65 -2.52
C GLN A 68 8.80 0.85 -2.65
N ILE A 69 7.78 1.70 -2.70
CA ILE A 69 7.99 3.16 -2.78
C ILE A 69 8.60 3.70 -1.49
N SER A 70 8.25 3.14 -0.33
CA SER A 70 8.81 3.62 0.94
C SER A 70 10.29 3.28 1.09
N TYR A 71 10.70 2.11 0.61
CA TYR A 71 12.10 1.73 0.44
C TYR A 71 12.82 2.69 -0.53
N MET A 72 12.25 2.87 -1.73
CA MET A 72 12.86 3.65 -2.82
C MET A 72 13.06 5.12 -2.47
N LEU A 73 12.07 5.74 -1.83
CA LEU A 73 12.08 7.14 -1.43
C LEU A 73 12.76 7.38 -0.08
N ARG A 74 13.24 6.31 0.60
CA ARG A 74 13.87 6.37 1.92
C ARG A 74 12.99 6.97 3.02
N ILE A 75 11.68 6.78 2.93
CA ILE A 75 10.66 7.33 3.86
C ILE A 75 10.28 6.35 4.98
N ARG A 76 11.27 5.62 5.51
CA ARG A 76 11.09 4.64 6.60
C ARG A 76 12.00 4.97 7.78
N ASP A 77 12.17 6.25 7.99
CA ASP A 77 13.00 6.82 9.06
C ASP A 77 12.12 7.32 10.20
N LYS A 78 12.77 7.94 11.18
CA LYS A 78 12.09 8.43 12.38
C LYS A 78 11.06 9.52 12.06
N GLU A 79 11.28 10.30 11.00
CA GLU A 79 10.34 11.34 10.58
C GLU A 79 9.01 10.73 10.09
N ALA A 80 9.09 9.66 9.30
CA ALA A 80 7.91 8.95 8.82
C ALA A 80 7.09 8.34 9.97
N GLU A 81 7.76 7.74 10.96
CA GLU A 81 7.13 7.20 12.18
C GLU A 81 6.41 8.31 12.97
N ASP A 82 7.10 9.41 13.25
CA ASP A 82 6.53 10.53 14.00
C ASP A 82 5.34 11.15 13.28
N MET A 83 5.36 11.17 11.94
CA MET A 83 4.23 11.62 11.13
C MET A 83 3.03 10.68 11.23
N LEU A 84 3.26 9.35 11.22
CA LEU A 84 2.21 8.35 11.41
C LEU A 84 1.55 8.51 12.79
N ASP A 85 2.36 8.58 13.85
CA ASP A 85 1.88 8.75 15.22
C ASP A 85 1.04 10.02 15.38
N LYS A 86 1.48 11.15 14.82
CA LYS A 86 0.69 12.39 14.82
C LYS A 86 -0.67 12.22 14.14
N LYS A 87 -0.73 11.49 13.01
CA LYS A 87 -1.98 11.24 12.29
C LYS A 87 -2.91 10.29 13.05
N LEU A 88 -2.38 9.23 13.66
CA LEU A 88 -3.14 8.30 14.49
C LEU A 88 -3.69 8.99 15.74
N ASN A 89 -2.87 9.75 16.46
CA ASN A 89 -3.31 10.55 17.60
C ASN A 89 -4.45 11.53 17.23
N LYS A 90 -4.40 12.12 16.02
CA LYS A 90 -5.50 12.97 15.52
C LYS A 90 -6.78 12.19 15.26
N LEU A 91 -6.67 10.96 14.75
CA LEU A 91 -7.82 10.08 14.54
C LEU A 91 -8.43 9.65 15.87
N GLU A 92 -7.62 9.21 16.83
CA GLU A 92 -8.07 8.82 18.18
C GLU A 92 -8.85 9.95 18.86
N LYS A 93 -8.39 11.20 18.75
CA LYS A 93 -9.09 12.37 19.29
C LYS A 93 -10.46 12.61 18.65
N LYS A 94 -10.69 12.19 17.41
CA LYS A 94 -12.00 12.33 16.74
C LYS A 94 -12.99 11.22 17.11
N LEU A 95 -12.50 10.11 17.65
CA LEU A 95 -13.31 8.97 18.06
C LEU A 95 -13.73 9.04 19.54
N LYS A 96 -13.20 10.01 20.28
CA LYS A 96 -13.61 10.38 21.64
C LYS A 96 -14.68 11.47 21.59
#